data_AF-A0A7Y3C8D5-F1
#
_entry.id   AF-A0A7Y3C8D5-F1
#
_cell.length_a   1.000
_cell.length_b   1.000
_cell.length_c   1.000
_cell.angle_alpha   90.00
_cell.angle_beta   90.00
_cell.angle_gamma   90.00
#
_symmetry.space_group_name_H-M   'P 1'
#
loop_
_entity.id
_entity.type
_entity.pdbx_description
1 polymer ?
#
loop_
_entity_poly.entity_id
_entity_poly.type
_entity_poly.pdbx_seq_one_letter_code
_entity_poly.pdbx_strand_id
1 'polypeptide(L)' 'MKKSLAKISLSLLLIGCFSSCNVVKRVGDNELLLTSAEIYVNDKKNNKERVNNLLYQKPNTKAFGIPLRLHIYNLARPNR' A
#
# COMPACT_ATOMS: atom_id res chain seq x y z
N MET A 1 36.45 4.32 -16.99
CA MET A 1 36.13 3.52 -15.78
C MET A 1 35.03 4.16 -14.89
N LYS A 2 35.08 5.46 -14.55
CA LYS A 2 34.08 6.12 -13.67
C LYS A 2 32.61 5.98 -14.14
N LYS A 3 32.33 6.09 -15.46
CA LYS A 3 30.96 5.92 -16.00
C LYS A 3 30.42 4.48 -15.88
N SER A 4 31.31 3.46 -15.89
CA SER A 4 30.91 2.06 -15.71
C SER A 4 30.52 1.79 -14.25
N LEU A 5 31.31 2.29 -13.30
CA LEU A 5 30.99 2.24 -11.87
C LEU A 5 29.68 2.96 -11.53
N ALA A 6 29.42 4.14 -12.11
CA ALA A 6 28.17 4.86 -11.91
C ALA A 6 26.94 4.08 -12.43
N LYS A 7 27.07 3.40 -13.58
CA LYS A 7 26.01 2.54 -14.12
C LYS A 7 25.74 1.33 -13.21
N ILE A 8 26.79 0.64 -12.77
CA ILE A 8 26.68 -0.51 -11.87
C ILE A 8 26.05 -0.09 -10.54
N SER A 9 26.49 1.04 -9.96
CA SER A 9 25.92 1.60 -8.74
C SER A 9 24.45 1.97 -8.89
N LEU A 10 24.06 2.57 -10.01
CA LEU A 10 22.66 2.92 -10.27
C LEU A 10 21.79 1.66 -10.40
N SER A 11 22.27 0.65 -11.12
CA SER A 11 21.57 -0.64 -11.25
C SER A 11 21.39 -1.32 -9.90
N LEU A 12 22.42 -1.33 -9.05
CA LEU A 12 22.35 -1.92 -7.72
C LEU A 12 21.36 -1.17 -6.81
N LEU A 13 21.36 0.17 -6.88
CA LEU A 13 20.43 1.00 -6.13
C LEU A 13 18.97 0.74 -6.55
N LEU A 14 18.70 0.63 -7.85
CA LEU A 14 17.37 0.30 -8.35
C LEU A 14 16.93 -1.08 -7.85
N ILE A 15 17.78 -2.12 -7.97
CA ILE A 15 17.47 -3.47 -7.48
C ILE A 15 17.18 -3.47 -5.97
N GLY A 16 17.95 -2.72 -5.17
CA GLY A 16 17.72 -2.56 -3.74
C GLY A 16 16.38 -1.90 -3.40
N CYS A 17 15.99 -0.87 -4.16
CA CYS A 17 14.69 -0.22 -4.00
C CYS A 17 13.52 -1.16 -4.29
N PHE A 18 13.63 -2.03 -5.31
CA PHE A 18 12.54 -2.93 -5.70
C PHE A 18 12.46 -4.24 -4.89
N SER A 19 13.55 -4.69 -4.27
CA SER A 19 13.61 -5.96 -3.52
C SER A 19 13.04 -5.88 -2.09
N SER A 20 12.84 -4.69 -1.53
CA SER A 20 12.30 -4.50 -0.17
C SER A 20 10.77 -4.48 -0.08
N CYS A 21 10.06 -4.95 -1.11
CA CYS A 21 8.62 -4.78 -1.25
C CYS A 21 7.81 -5.72 -0.35
N ASN A 22 7.65 -5.37 0.94
CA ASN A 22 6.67 -5.97 1.82
C ASN A 22 5.58 -4.96 2.20
N VAL A 23 4.42 -5.08 1.56
CA VAL A 23 3.25 -4.20 1.74
C VAL A 23 2.59 -4.41 3.10
N VAL A 24 2.66 -5.63 3.65
CA VAL A 24 2.03 -6.04 4.92
C VAL A 24 3.04 -6.10 6.08
N LYS A 25 4.20 -5.44 5.96
CA LYS A 25 5.29 -5.44 6.96
C LYS A 25 4.84 -5.14 8.40
N ARG A 26 3.75 -4.39 8.56
CA ARG A 26 3.21 -3.96 9.87
C ARG A 26 1.83 -4.51 10.18
N VAL A 27 1.31 -5.38 9.33
CA VAL A 27 0.07 -6.10 9.60
C VAL A 27 0.45 -7.28 10.49
N GLY A 28 -0.24 -7.47 11.60
CA GLY A 28 0.01 -8.61 12.48
C GLY A 28 -0.21 -9.94 11.77
N ASP A 29 0.41 -11.01 12.27
CA ASP A 29 0.34 -12.34 11.63
C ASP A 29 -1.10 -12.87 11.48
N ASN A 30 -2.02 -12.42 12.34
CA ASN A 30 -3.43 -12.78 12.33
C ASN A 30 -4.35 -11.65 11.84
N GLU A 31 -3.80 -10.63 11.19
CA GLU A 31 -4.54 -9.50 10.66
C GLU A 31 -4.57 -9.49 9.13
N LEU A 32 -5.57 -8.83 8.56
CA LEU A 32 -5.74 -8.68 7.12
C LEU A 32 -5.72 -7.22 6.72
N LEU A 33 -5.06 -6.94 5.59
CA LEU A 33 -5.09 -5.61 4.98
C LEU A 33 -6.38 -5.42 4.20
N LEU A 34 -7.21 -4.45 4.59
CA LEU A 34 -8.44 -4.12 3.87
C LEU A 34 -8.13 -3.57 2.46
N THR A 35 -8.54 -4.28 1.43
CA THR A 35 -8.32 -3.92 0.02
C THR A 35 -9.56 -3.38 -0.69
N SER A 36 -10.75 -3.82 -0.29
CA SER A 36 -12.04 -3.36 -0.81
C SER A 36 -13.13 -3.49 0.26
N ALA A 37 -14.19 -2.69 0.12
CA ALA A 37 -15.41 -2.80 0.91
C ALA A 37 -16.60 -2.68 -0.04
N GLU A 38 -17.38 -3.75 -0.19
CA GLU A 38 -18.53 -3.78 -1.08
C GLU A 38 -19.82 -3.87 -0.25
N ILE A 39 -20.82 -3.07 -0.61
CA ILE A 39 -22.11 -3.04 0.10
C ILE A 39 -23.19 -3.57 -0.85
N TYR A 40 -24.01 -4.48 -0.35
CA TYR A 40 -25.16 -5.01 -1.06
C TYR A 40 -26.44 -4.65 -0.30
N VAL A 41 -27.46 -4.17 -1.02
CA VAL A 41 -28.79 -3.91 -0.48
C VAL A 41 -29.79 -4.60 -1.38
N ASN A 42 -30.55 -5.55 -0.83
CA ASN A 42 -31.48 -6.40 -1.59
C ASN A 42 -30.78 -7.07 -2.78
N ASP A 43 -29.67 -7.74 -2.51
CA ASP A 43 -28.83 -8.48 -3.47
C ASP A 43 -28.23 -7.64 -4.61
N LYS A 44 -28.32 -6.31 -4.52
CA LYS A 44 -27.76 -5.38 -5.51
C LYS A 44 -26.63 -4.57 -4.90
N LYS A 45 -25.51 -4.48 -5.63
CA LYS A 45 -24.37 -3.65 -5.24
C LYS A 45 -24.81 -2.18 -5.10
N ASN A 46 -24.49 -1.59 -3.97
CA ASN A 46 -24.87 -0.24 -3.61
C ASN A 46 -23.62 0.63 -3.39
N ASN A 47 -23.51 1.69 -4.18
CA ASN A 47 -22.39 2.63 -4.12
C ASN A 47 -22.82 4.03 -3.62
N LYS A 48 -23.99 4.17 -2.98
CA LYS A 48 -24.49 5.47 -2.49
C LYS A 48 -23.59 6.00 -1.38
N GLU A 49 -23.15 7.25 -1.53
CA GLU A 49 -22.24 7.91 -0.59
C GLU A 49 -22.77 7.89 0.86
N ARG A 50 -24.06 8.20 1.05
CA ARG A 50 -24.71 8.17 2.36
C ARG A 50 -24.58 6.82 3.07
N VAL A 51 -24.57 5.71 2.31
CA VAL A 51 -24.41 4.36 2.85
C VAL A 51 -22.93 4.04 3.06
N ASN A 52 -22.07 4.39 2.09
CA ASN A 52 -20.62 4.20 2.21
C ASN A 52 -20.00 4.97 3.38
N ASN A 53 -20.55 6.13 3.74
CA ASN A 53 -20.10 6.93 4.88
C ASN A 53 -20.41 6.28 6.24
N LEU A 54 -21.22 5.23 6.28
CA LEU A 54 -21.46 4.43 7.50
C LEU A 54 -20.30 3.47 7.80
N LEU A 55 -19.48 3.11 6.80
CA LEU A 55 -18.30 2.27 7.01
C LEU A 55 -17.20 3.08 7.70
N TYR A 56 -16.85 2.65 8.91
CA TYR A 56 -15.72 3.21 9.65
C TYR A 56 -14.38 2.91 8.96
N GLN A 57 -14.19 1.68 8.49
CA GLN A 57 -12.95 1.26 7.83
C GLN A 57 -13.00 1.58 6.34
N LYS A 58 -11.93 2.19 5.81
CA LYS A 58 -11.77 2.48 4.38
C LYS A 58 -10.45 1.89 3.89
N PRO A 59 -10.40 1.28 2.70
CA PRO A 59 -9.14 0.81 2.13
C PRO A 59 -8.18 1.98 1.89
N ASN A 60 -6.88 1.69 1.93
CA ASN A 60 -5.85 2.70 1.68
C ASN A 60 -5.98 3.28 0.26
N THR A 61 -6.03 4.62 0.16
CA THR A 61 -6.10 5.31 -1.13
C THR A 61 -4.87 4.99 -1.98
N LYS A 62 -5.10 4.63 -3.24
CA LYS A 62 -4.05 4.34 -4.22
C LYS A 62 -3.88 5.52 -5.17
N ALA A 63 -2.64 5.93 -5.41
CA ALA A 63 -2.28 6.87 -6.48
C ALA A 63 -1.53 6.07 -7.55
N PHE A 64 -1.99 6.13 -8.81
CA PHE A 64 -1.45 5.31 -9.91
C PHE A 64 -1.36 3.80 -9.58
N GLY A 65 -2.34 3.29 -8.83
CA GLY A 65 -2.36 1.88 -8.38
C GLY A 65 -1.49 1.57 -7.15
N ILE A 66 -0.72 2.54 -6.65
CA ILE A 66 0.23 2.36 -5.55
C ILE A 66 -0.35 2.94 -4.24
N PRO A 67 -0.41 2.16 -3.14
CA PRO A 67 -0.90 2.64 -1.85
C PRO A 67 0.18 3.46 -1.13
N LEU A 68 0.47 4.68 -1.62
CA LEU A 68 1.58 5.52 -1.12
C LEU A 68 1.55 5.74 0.41
N ARG A 69 0.36 5.97 0.98
CA ARG A 69 0.19 6.15 2.43
C ARG A 69 0.66 4.93 3.23
N LEU A 70 0.37 3.73 2.74
CA LEU A 70 0.79 2.48 3.37
C LEU A 70 2.31 2.30 3.31
N HIS A 71 2.94 2.65 2.18
CA HIS A 71 4.39 2.59 2.07
C HIS A 71 5.10 3.59 2.99
N ILE A 72 4.61 4.83 3.08
CA ILE A 72 5.13 5.83 4.01
C ILE A 72 4.99 5.34 5.46
N TYR A 73 3.84 4.78 5.81
CA TYR A 73 3.64 4.17 7.12
C TYR A 73 4.68 3.08 7.40
N ASN A 74 4.88 2.12 6.47
CA ASN A 74 5.85 1.05 6.63
C ASN A 74 7.32 1.54 6.74
N LEU A 75 7.65 2.69 6.15
CA LEU A 75 8.99 3.30 6.17
C LEU A 75 9.31 4.06 7.47
N ALA A 76 8.31 4.57 8.19
CA ALA A 76 8.53 5.32 9.43
C ALA A 76 9.28 4.46 10.50
N ARG A 77 9.81 5.03 11.59
CA ARG A 77 10.29 4.20 12.71
C ARG A 77 9.09 3.66 13.51
N PRO A 78 9.13 2.38 13.95
CA PRO A 78 8.17 1.90 14.94
C PRO A 78 8.43 2.56 16.30
N ASN A 79 7.37 2.75 17.10
CA ASN A 79 7.39 3.11 18.54
C ASN A 79 8.45 4.15 18.93
N ARG A 80 8.09 5.42 18.78
CA ARG A 80 8.98 6.57 18.99
C ARG A 80 9.58 6.62 20.39
#